data_AF-A0A1V8SG39-F1
#
_entry.id   AF-A0A1V8SG39-F1
#
_cell.length_a   1.000
_cell.length_b   1.000
_cell.length_c   1.000
_cell.angle_alpha   90.00
_cell.angle_beta   90.00
_cell.angle_gamma   90.00
#
_symmetry.space_group_name_H-M   'P 1'
#
loop_
_entity.id
_entity.type
_entity.pdbx_description
1 polymer ?
#
loop_
_entity_poly.entity_id
_entity_poly.type
_entity_poly.pdbx_seq_one_letter_code
_entity_poly.pdbx_strand_id
1 'polypeptide(L)'
;MVGVDKQVTGKKPGLLFVNSKITKPDQLSPEAYADWYTKRHIPDIFKTSGIKQAARWQALDPNQDRPYLALYPLEDLDYLNSDEFRAIPVHDDKLPGSGAIFDVASFDTRYYAFEQLYEPEETKKGWRSTGRYVLQFARENRKAAGDNEHEKLPKFLTLHYFDGVALPEAELAKSGESEWSKKNMAAMKETQIAIFKKLSQFTK
;
A
#
# COMPACT_ATOMS: atom_id res chain seq x y z
N MET A 1 -26.69 9.02 1.76
CA MET A 1 -25.37 9.64 1.99
C MET A 1 -25.15 10.72 0.97
N VAL A 2 -24.63 11.88 1.39
CA VAL A 2 -24.23 12.95 0.48
C VAL A 2 -22.69 12.88 0.40
N GLY A 3 -22.21 12.32 -0.68
CA GLY A 3 -20.83 11.95 -0.95
C GLY A 3 -20.77 11.49 -2.38
N VAL A 4 -19.68 11.79 -3.07
CA VAL A 4 -19.60 11.61 -4.52
C VAL A 4 -18.54 10.58 -4.86
N ASP A 5 -18.90 9.70 -5.78
CA ASP A 5 -17.92 8.86 -6.45
C ASP A 5 -17.10 9.76 -7.39
N LYS A 6 -15.78 9.74 -7.20
CA LYS A 6 -14.85 10.48 -8.04
C LYS A 6 -14.31 9.58 -9.12
N GLN A 7 -14.22 10.13 -10.33
CA GLN A 7 -13.43 9.50 -11.39
C GLN A 7 -11.95 9.65 -11.06
N VAL A 8 -11.21 8.56 -11.22
CA VAL A 8 -9.74 8.56 -11.14
C VAL A 8 -9.20 8.54 -12.55
N THR A 9 -8.17 9.34 -12.79
CA THR A 9 -7.49 9.45 -14.09
C THR A 9 -6.53 8.29 -14.29
N GLY A 10 -6.41 7.82 -15.53
CA GLY A 10 -5.47 6.76 -15.90
C GLY A 10 -6.11 5.75 -16.86
N LYS A 11 -5.27 5.05 -17.62
CA LYS A 11 -5.72 4.02 -18.57
C LYS A 11 -6.23 2.78 -17.84
N LYS A 12 -5.53 2.38 -16.78
CA LYS A 12 -5.85 1.23 -15.93
C LYS A 12 -5.43 1.56 -14.50
N PRO A 13 -6.12 2.50 -13.84
CA PRO A 13 -5.69 3.00 -12.55
C PRO A 13 -5.60 1.88 -11.52
N GLY A 14 -4.65 2.02 -10.59
CA GLY A 14 -4.41 1.00 -9.58
C GLY A 14 -3.43 1.43 -8.52
N LEU A 15 -2.97 0.45 -7.75
CA LEU A 15 -2.13 0.67 -6.59
C LEU A 15 -1.10 -0.46 -6.49
N LEU A 16 0.17 -0.08 -6.41
CA LEU A 16 1.22 -0.94 -5.87
C LEU A 16 1.23 -0.76 -4.35
N PHE A 17 0.87 -1.83 -3.66
CA PHE A 17 0.82 -1.93 -2.21
C PHE A 17 2.00 -2.77 -1.72
N VAL A 18 2.78 -2.24 -0.79
CA VAL A 18 3.96 -2.94 -0.26
C VAL A 18 3.98 -2.86 1.27
N ASN A 19 3.59 -3.96 1.93
CA ASN A 19 3.80 -4.11 3.36
C ASN A 19 5.16 -4.74 3.63
N SER A 20 5.82 -4.33 4.72
CA SER A 20 7.16 -4.83 5.02
C SER A 20 7.49 -4.86 6.51
N LYS A 21 8.49 -5.68 6.84
CA LYS A 21 9.11 -5.77 8.17
C LYS A 21 10.61 -5.98 8.05
N ILE A 22 11.37 -5.39 8.97
CA ILE A 22 12.80 -5.68 9.14
C ILE A 22 12.92 -7.07 9.76
N THR A 23 13.75 -7.94 9.19
CA THR A 23 13.95 -9.33 9.66
C THR A 23 15.25 -9.51 10.43
N LYS A 24 16.20 -8.57 10.30
CA LYS A 24 17.48 -8.54 11.02
C LYS A 24 17.69 -7.17 11.68
N PRO A 25 16.99 -6.86 12.78
CA PRO A 25 17.03 -5.54 13.42
C PRO A 25 18.40 -5.22 14.03
N ASP A 26 19.24 -6.22 14.25
CA ASP A 26 20.66 -6.09 14.63
C ASP A 26 21.54 -5.56 13.49
N GLN A 27 21.10 -5.68 12.23
CA GLN A 27 21.86 -5.27 11.04
C GLN A 27 21.26 -4.06 10.32
N LEU A 28 19.95 -3.82 10.48
CA LEU A 28 19.25 -2.70 9.86
C LEU A 28 18.31 -2.04 10.88
N SER A 29 18.64 -0.82 11.29
CA SER A 29 17.77 -0.06 12.19
C SER A 29 16.54 0.50 11.44
N PRO A 30 15.43 0.81 12.14
CA PRO A 30 14.29 1.51 11.57
C PRO A 30 14.67 2.83 10.86
N GLU A 31 15.60 3.59 11.44
CA GLU A 31 16.07 4.87 10.89
C GLU A 31 16.84 4.65 9.59
N ALA A 32 17.77 3.68 9.57
CA ALA A 32 18.52 3.33 8.36
C ALA A 32 17.58 2.82 7.25
N TYR A 33 16.54 2.06 7.61
CA TYR A 33 15.53 1.60 6.66
C TYR A 33 14.70 2.76 6.08
N ALA A 34 14.29 3.72 6.91
CA ALA A 34 13.58 4.91 6.47
C ALA A 34 14.45 5.81 5.58
N ASP A 35 15.74 5.93 5.92
CA ASP A 35 16.73 6.68 5.15
C ASP A 35 16.99 6.05 3.78
N TRP A 36 17.14 4.73 3.70
CA TRP A 36 17.27 4.02 2.42
C TRP A 36 16.07 4.28 1.51
N TYR A 37 14.85 4.20 2.05
CA TYR A 37 13.64 4.53 1.29
C TYR A 37 13.69 5.97 0.75
N THR A 38 13.96 6.93 1.63
CA THR A 38 13.84 8.37 1.32
C THR A 38 14.95 8.86 0.40
N LYS A 39 16.19 8.41 0.64
CA LYS A 39 17.39 8.95 -0.01
C LYS A 39 17.84 8.15 -1.23
N ARG A 40 17.32 6.92 -1.43
CA ARG A 40 17.80 5.99 -2.45
C ARG A 40 16.66 5.36 -3.22
N HIS A 41 15.86 4.52 -2.58
CA HIS A 41 14.87 3.70 -3.28
C HIS A 41 13.75 4.51 -3.95
N ILE A 42 13.16 5.50 -3.27
CA ILE A 42 12.12 6.36 -3.87
C ILE A 42 12.69 7.23 -5.01
N PRO A 43 13.86 7.88 -4.86
CA PRO A 43 14.53 8.53 -5.98
C PRO A 43 14.74 7.62 -7.19
N ASP A 44 15.15 6.36 -6.97
CA ASP A 44 15.32 5.40 -8.06
C ASP A 44 13.99 5.00 -8.71
N ILE A 45 12.93 4.81 -7.92
CA ILE A 45 11.57 4.61 -8.45
C ILE A 45 11.15 5.80 -9.32
N PHE A 46 11.42 7.03 -8.90
CA PHE A 46 11.00 8.24 -9.61
C PHE A 46 11.81 8.50 -10.89
N LYS A 47 12.94 7.82 -11.11
CA LYS A 47 13.60 7.81 -12.42
C LYS A 47 12.76 7.07 -13.47
N THR A 48 11.87 6.17 -13.05
CA THR A 48 11.00 5.44 -13.96
C THR A 48 9.82 6.26 -14.48
N SER A 49 9.19 5.78 -15.55
CA SER A 49 8.08 6.45 -16.21
C SER A 49 6.72 6.24 -15.53
N GLY A 50 6.49 5.09 -14.89
CA GLY A 50 5.17 4.66 -14.46
C GLY A 50 4.71 5.07 -13.06
N ILE A 51 5.63 5.46 -12.17
CA ILE A 51 5.30 5.85 -10.79
C ILE A 51 5.58 7.34 -10.57
N LYS A 52 4.53 8.10 -10.23
CA LYS A 52 4.59 9.56 -10.03
C LYS A 52 4.42 9.98 -8.58
N GLN A 53 3.92 9.10 -7.72
CA GLN A 53 3.64 9.38 -6.32
C GLN A 53 4.05 8.19 -5.45
N ALA A 54 4.54 8.50 -4.25
CA ALA A 54 4.84 7.51 -3.23
C ALA A 54 4.44 8.03 -1.86
N ALA A 55 3.92 7.16 -1.01
CA ALA A 55 3.65 7.48 0.39
C ALA A 55 4.20 6.38 1.29
N ARG A 56 4.87 6.78 2.38
CA ARG A 56 5.38 5.88 3.42
C ARG A 56 4.56 6.03 4.68
N TRP A 57 4.29 4.90 5.32
CA TRP A 57 3.47 4.82 6.51
C TRP A 57 4.04 3.83 7.51
N GLN A 58 3.70 4.04 8.77
CA GLN A 58 4.04 3.17 9.89
C GLN A 58 2.78 2.80 10.67
N ALA A 59 2.66 1.54 11.06
CA ALA A 59 1.55 1.05 11.87
C ALA A 59 1.51 1.78 13.21
N LEU A 60 0.30 2.06 13.69
CA LEU A 60 0.10 2.60 15.04
C LEU A 60 0.23 1.51 16.11
N ASP A 61 -0.17 0.27 15.79
CA ASP A 61 0.03 -0.87 16.68
C ASP A 61 1.51 -1.29 16.67
N PRO A 62 2.24 -1.18 17.79
CA PRO A 62 3.64 -1.61 17.87
C PRO A 62 3.82 -3.11 17.67
N ASN A 63 2.76 -3.92 17.81
CA ASN A 63 2.78 -5.38 17.63
C ASN A 63 2.41 -5.81 16.22
N GLN A 64 2.16 -4.88 15.30
CA GLN A 64 1.84 -5.21 13.91
C GLN A 64 3.00 -5.97 13.27
N ASP A 65 2.76 -7.20 12.79
CA ASP A 65 3.82 -8.05 12.20
C ASP A 65 4.57 -7.37 11.04
N ARG A 66 3.84 -6.62 10.20
CA ARG A 66 4.38 -5.82 9.10
C ARG A 66 4.15 -4.33 9.39
N PRO A 67 4.99 -3.68 10.20
CA PRO A 67 4.72 -2.34 10.71
C PRO A 67 4.96 -1.23 9.67
N TYR A 68 5.52 -1.54 8.50
CA TYR A 68 5.80 -0.55 7.47
C TYR A 68 4.94 -0.76 6.23
N LEU A 69 4.46 0.33 5.63
CA LEU A 69 3.67 0.33 4.42
C LEU A 69 4.18 1.37 3.42
N ALA A 70 4.31 0.97 2.16
CA ALA A 70 4.53 1.85 1.01
C ALA A 70 3.33 1.75 0.06
N LEU A 71 2.81 2.89 -0.39
CA LEU A 71 1.73 2.98 -1.35
C LEU A 71 2.18 3.80 -2.56
N TYR A 72 1.99 3.25 -3.76
CA TYR A 72 2.26 3.93 -5.03
C TYR A 72 1.03 3.86 -5.92
N PRO A 73 0.22 4.93 -5.97
CA PRO A 73 -0.86 5.05 -6.95
C PRO A 73 -0.31 5.03 -8.37
N LEU A 74 -1.02 4.37 -9.28
CA LEU A 74 -0.62 4.16 -10.68
C LEU A 74 -1.74 4.62 -11.61
N GLU A 75 -1.35 5.21 -12.74
CA GLU A 75 -2.27 5.54 -13.85
C GLU A 75 -2.49 4.34 -14.78
N ASP A 76 -1.52 3.44 -14.88
CA ASP A 76 -1.61 2.19 -15.63
C ASP A 76 -0.98 1.05 -14.83
N LEU A 77 -1.81 0.12 -14.34
CA LEU A 77 -1.38 -1.04 -13.56
C LEU A 77 -0.49 -1.98 -14.38
N ASP A 78 -0.62 -1.99 -15.72
CA ASP A 78 0.18 -2.88 -16.57
C ASP A 78 1.67 -2.49 -16.56
N TYR A 79 2.01 -1.27 -16.14
CA TYR A 79 3.39 -0.83 -15.90
C TYR A 79 4.15 -1.78 -14.98
N LEU A 80 3.48 -2.37 -13.97
CA LEU A 80 4.12 -3.28 -13.01
C LEU A 80 4.64 -4.58 -13.63
N ASN A 81 4.24 -4.91 -14.86
CA ASN A 81 4.74 -6.06 -15.59
C ASN A 81 5.96 -5.73 -16.47
N SER A 82 6.28 -4.45 -16.65
CA SER A 82 7.35 -3.97 -17.55
C SER A 82 8.76 -4.30 -17.06
N ASP A 83 9.70 -4.33 -17.99
CA ASP A 83 11.13 -4.47 -17.67
C ASP A 83 11.66 -3.25 -16.91
N GLU A 84 11.12 -2.06 -17.17
CA GLU A 84 11.47 -0.82 -16.46
C GLU A 84 11.18 -0.95 -14.95
N PHE A 85 9.99 -1.45 -14.59
CA PHE A 85 9.65 -1.69 -13.19
C PHE A 85 10.53 -2.78 -12.57
N ARG A 86 10.82 -3.87 -13.31
CA ARG A 86 11.70 -4.96 -12.84
C ARG A 86 13.15 -4.52 -12.64
N ALA A 87 13.59 -3.50 -13.38
CA ALA A 87 14.94 -2.97 -13.32
C ALA A 87 15.18 -1.99 -12.14
N ILE A 88 14.16 -1.65 -11.35
CA ILE A 88 14.31 -0.77 -10.18
C ILE A 88 15.30 -1.42 -9.20
N PRO A 89 16.39 -0.72 -8.83
CA PRO A 89 17.40 -1.26 -7.92
C PRO A 89 16.84 -1.65 -6.55
N VAL A 90 17.26 -2.83 -6.11
CA VAL A 90 16.99 -3.38 -4.77
C VAL A 90 18.28 -3.61 -3.96
N HIS A 91 19.42 -3.28 -4.56
CA HIS A 91 20.74 -3.34 -3.94
C HIS A 91 21.25 -1.93 -3.64
N ASP A 92 21.92 -1.75 -2.52
CA ASP A 92 22.64 -0.52 -2.15
C ASP A 92 23.85 -0.90 -1.30
N ASP A 93 25.02 -0.32 -1.57
CA ASP A 93 26.27 -0.58 -0.82
C ASP A 93 26.16 -0.20 0.66
N LYS A 94 25.16 0.61 1.04
CA LYS A 94 24.87 0.96 2.43
C LYS A 94 24.07 -0.11 3.18
N LEU A 95 23.54 -1.10 2.48
CA LEU A 95 22.84 -2.23 3.09
C LEU A 95 23.84 -3.33 3.44
N PRO A 96 23.62 -4.07 4.54
CA PRO A 96 24.51 -5.14 4.97
C PRO A 96 24.44 -6.36 4.03
N GLY A 97 25.37 -7.29 4.20
CA GLY A 97 25.37 -8.56 3.48
C GLY A 97 25.67 -8.38 1.99
N SER A 98 24.80 -8.89 1.12
CA SER A 98 24.96 -8.75 -0.34
C SER A 98 24.63 -7.34 -0.85
N GLY A 99 24.20 -6.43 0.04
CA GLY A 99 23.64 -5.14 -0.32
C GLY A 99 22.17 -5.22 -0.76
N ALA A 100 21.58 -6.41 -0.88
CA ALA A 100 20.16 -6.57 -1.22
C ALA A 100 19.27 -6.26 -0.01
N ILE A 101 18.26 -5.40 -0.18
CA ILE A 101 17.30 -5.11 0.89
C ILE A 101 16.54 -6.35 1.38
N PHE A 102 16.41 -7.36 0.52
CA PHE A 102 15.74 -8.62 0.84
C PHE A 102 16.50 -9.52 1.82
N ASP A 103 17.79 -9.25 2.05
CA ASP A 103 18.59 -9.98 3.05
C ASP A 103 18.23 -9.61 4.49
N VAL A 104 17.64 -8.44 4.69
CA VAL A 104 17.39 -7.81 6.00
C VAL A 104 15.97 -7.32 6.20
N ALA A 105 15.12 -7.37 5.18
CA ALA A 105 13.72 -7.05 5.25
C ALA A 105 12.85 -7.99 4.39
N SER A 106 11.64 -8.26 4.87
CA SER A 106 10.61 -9.02 4.16
C SER A 106 9.55 -8.08 3.62
N PHE A 107 9.14 -8.30 2.37
CA PHE A 107 8.12 -7.53 1.68
C PHE A 107 6.99 -8.44 1.20
N ASP A 108 5.76 -8.01 1.46
CA ASP A 108 4.52 -8.47 0.84
C ASP A 108 4.09 -7.41 -0.17
N THR A 109 4.23 -7.76 -1.45
CA THR A 109 3.95 -6.88 -2.59
C THR A 109 2.67 -7.31 -3.26
N ARG A 110 1.72 -6.38 -3.40
CA ARG A 110 0.40 -6.65 -4.00
C ARG A 110 0.06 -5.60 -5.05
N TYR A 111 -0.56 -6.05 -6.13
CA TYR A 111 -1.04 -5.20 -7.22
C TYR A 111 -2.56 -5.18 -7.15
N TYR A 112 -3.10 -3.98 -7.04
CA TYR A 112 -4.52 -3.76 -6.83
C TYR A 112 -5.08 -2.91 -7.97
N ALA A 113 -6.09 -3.44 -8.66
CA ALA A 113 -6.85 -2.67 -9.64
C ALA A 113 -7.82 -1.74 -8.90
N PHE A 114 -7.88 -0.48 -9.32
CA PHE A 114 -8.81 0.49 -8.74
C PHE A 114 -10.25 0.16 -9.13
N GLU A 115 -11.16 0.33 -8.17
CA GLU A 115 -12.59 0.09 -8.37
C GLU A 115 -13.44 1.32 -8.06
N GLN A 116 -13.15 2.01 -6.95
CA GLN A 116 -13.94 3.17 -6.54
C GLN A 116 -13.14 4.12 -5.65
N LEU A 117 -13.42 5.42 -5.81
CA LEU A 117 -12.99 6.48 -4.91
C LEU A 117 -14.23 7.21 -4.45
N TYR A 118 -14.49 7.13 -3.15
CA TYR A 118 -15.62 7.80 -2.50
C TYR A 118 -15.10 8.95 -1.63
N GLU A 119 -15.65 10.14 -1.80
CA GLU A 119 -15.38 11.30 -0.96
C GLU A 119 -16.67 11.77 -0.26
N PRO A 120 -16.68 11.90 1.08
CA PRO A 120 -17.82 12.45 1.81
C PRO A 120 -17.96 13.96 1.54
N GLU A 121 -19.19 14.48 1.39
CA GLU A 121 -19.41 15.92 1.18
C GLU A 121 -19.05 16.77 2.41
N GLU A 122 -19.18 16.22 3.62
CA GLU A 122 -18.76 16.90 4.85
C GLU A 122 -17.48 16.28 5.43
N THR A 123 -16.33 16.85 5.07
CA THR A 123 -15.02 16.48 5.65
C THR A 123 -14.80 17.04 7.06
N LYS A 124 -15.82 17.68 7.67
CA LYS A 124 -15.72 18.38 8.97
C LYS A 124 -15.37 17.47 10.16
N LYS A 125 -15.33 16.16 9.95
CA LYS A 125 -15.05 15.15 10.99
C LYS A 125 -13.79 14.31 10.71
N GLY A 126 -12.89 14.79 9.87
CA GLY A 126 -11.58 14.17 9.65
C GLY A 126 -11.57 13.04 8.61
N TRP A 127 -12.68 12.38 8.26
CA TRP A 127 -12.70 11.45 7.13
C TRP A 127 -12.55 12.19 5.80
N ARG A 128 -11.52 11.82 5.02
CA ARG A 128 -11.15 12.46 3.75
C ARG A 128 -11.66 11.70 2.55
N SER A 129 -11.38 10.39 2.48
CA SER A 129 -11.78 9.58 1.34
C SER A 129 -11.70 8.09 1.63
N THR A 130 -12.32 7.29 0.77
CA THR A 130 -12.22 5.84 0.76
C THR A 130 -11.90 5.36 -0.65
N GLY A 131 -10.74 4.74 -0.82
CA GLY A 131 -10.37 4.01 -2.04
C GLY A 131 -10.67 2.53 -1.90
N ARG A 132 -11.24 1.92 -2.93
CA ARG A 132 -11.56 0.49 -3.00
C ARG A 132 -10.89 -0.15 -4.20
N TYR A 133 -10.33 -1.33 -3.96
CA TYR A 133 -9.50 -2.02 -4.94
C TYR A 133 -9.70 -3.53 -4.92
N VAL A 134 -9.40 -4.16 -6.05
CA VAL A 134 -9.46 -5.62 -6.24
C VAL A 134 -8.06 -6.16 -6.52
N LEU A 135 -7.65 -7.17 -5.76
CA LEU A 135 -6.36 -7.84 -5.90
C LEU A 135 -6.23 -8.46 -7.30
N GLN A 136 -5.12 -8.16 -7.98
CA GLN A 136 -4.75 -8.75 -9.27
C GLN A 136 -3.56 -9.71 -9.13
N PHE A 137 -2.63 -9.40 -8.22
CA PHE A 137 -1.42 -10.17 -8.03
C PHE A 137 -0.86 -9.94 -6.62
N ALA A 138 -0.23 -10.95 -6.04
CA ALA A 138 0.49 -10.83 -4.78
C ALA A 138 1.75 -11.70 -4.80
N ARG A 139 2.82 -11.25 -4.15
CA ARG A 139 4.03 -12.04 -3.90
C ARG A 139 4.67 -11.65 -2.58
N GLU A 140 5.24 -12.63 -1.89
CA GLU A 140 6.17 -12.39 -0.80
C GLU A 140 7.59 -12.77 -1.23
N ASN A 141 8.56 -11.90 -0.97
CA ASN A 141 9.93 -12.11 -1.46
C ASN A 141 10.65 -13.31 -0.81
N ARG A 142 10.13 -13.88 0.29
CA ARG A 142 10.76 -15.00 1.03
C ARG A 142 10.23 -16.38 0.63
N LYS A 143 9.21 -16.46 -0.23
CA LYS A 143 8.69 -17.75 -0.70
C LYS A 143 9.40 -18.15 -1.99
N ALA A 144 9.73 -19.44 -2.10
CA ALA A 144 10.33 -19.98 -3.31
C ALA A 144 9.42 -19.72 -4.53
N ALA A 145 10.02 -19.42 -5.67
CA ALA A 145 9.29 -19.27 -6.93
C ALA A 145 8.48 -20.56 -7.18
N GLY A 146 7.15 -20.45 -7.17
CA GLY A 146 6.22 -21.58 -7.34
C GLY A 146 5.24 -21.81 -6.18
N ASP A 147 5.46 -21.20 -5.01
CA ASP A 147 4.47 -21.20 -3.92
C ASP A 147 3.43 -20.07 -4.16
N ASN A 148 2.52 -20.34 -5.11
CA ASN A 148 1.44 -19.46 -5.52
C ASN A 148 0.16 -19.67 -4.70
N GLU A 149 0.25 -20.03 -3.40
CA GLU A 149 -0.93 -20.11 -2.53
C GLU A 149 -1.55 -18.72 -2.32
N HIS A 150 -2.37 -18.29 -3.27
CA HIS A 150 -3.15 -17.05 -3.22
C HIS A 150 -4.51 -17.24 -2.52
N GLU A 151 -4.91 -18.48 -2.24
CA GLU A 151 -6.29 -18.82 -1.83
C GLU A 151 -6.69 -18.21 -0.47
N LYS A 152 -5.73 -17.75 0.34
CA LYS A 152 -5.96 -17.15 1.66
C LYS A 152 -5.79 -15.63 1.72
N LEU A 153 -5.45 -14.96 0.61
CA LEU A 153 -5.24 -13.51 0.63
C LEU A 153 -6.56 -12.74 0.50
N PRO A 154 -6.77 -11.65 1.26
CA PRO A 154 -7.92 -10.78 1.08
C PRO A 154 -7.99 -10.25 -0.35
N LYS A 155 -9.07 -10.63 -1.06
CA LYS A 155 -9.31 -10.24 -2.46
C LYS A 155 -9.55 -8.74 -2.63
N PHE A 156 -10.13 -8.10 -1.63
CA PHE A 156 -10.48 -6.68 -1.65
C PHE A 156 -9.61 -5.90 -0.69
N LEU A 157 -9.26 -4.68 -1.09
CA LEU A 157 -8.59 -3.70 -0.24
C LEU A 157 -9.43 -2.44 -0.17
N THR A 158 -9.67 -1.98 1.05
CA THR A 158 -10.28 -0.68 1.32
C THR A 158 -9.27 0.19 2.06
N LEU A 159 -8.96 1.36 1.52
CA LEU A 159 -8.10 2.35 2.16
C LEU A 159 -8.94 3.56 2.57
N HIS A 160 -9.04 3.76 3.87
CA HIS A 160 -9.68 4.93 4.45
C HIS A 160 -8.62 5.97 4.80
N TYR A 161 -8.75 7.17 4.25
CA TYR A 161 -7.89 8.30 4.59
C TYR A 161 -8.65 9.23 5.52
N PHE A 162 -8.05 9.56 6.66
CA PHE A 162 -8.63 10.46 7.64
C PHE A 162 -7.55 11.24 8.39
N ASP A 163 -7.94 12.36 8.98
CA ASP A 163 -7.10 13.18 9.85
C ASP A 163 -7.19 12.69 11.30
N GLY A 164 -6.07 12.78 12.02
CA GLY A 164 -5.97 12.40 13.42
C GLY A 164 -5.36 11.02 13.67
N VAL A 165 -5.30 10.63 14.94
CA VAL A 165 -4.71 9.35 15.39
C VAL A 165 -5.76 8.34 15.85
N ALA A 166 -7.01 8.77 15.98
CA ALA A 166 -8.14 7.92 16.33
C ALA A 166 -8.96 7.60 15.08
N LEU A 167 -9.42 6.36 14.99
CA LEU A 167 -10.28 5.92 13.90
C LEU A 167 -11.65 6.61 14.02
N PRO A 168 -12.15 7.30 12.97
CA PRO A 168 -13.48 7.89 13.02
C PRO A 168 -14.55 6.81 12.75
N GLU A 169 -14.75 5.92 13.72
CA GLU A 169 -15.57 4.70 13.57
C GLU A 169 -17.00 4.98 13.09
N ALA A 170 -17.67 5.98 13.67
CA ALA A 170 -19.04 6.34 13.29
C ALA A 170 -19.15 6.82 11.83
N GLU A 171 -18.11 7.50 11.34
CA GLU A 171 -18.02 8.00 9.97
C GLU A 171 -17.60 6.89 9.02
N LEU A 172 -16.72 5.99 9.42
CA LEU A 172 -16.32 4.84 8.61
C LEU A 172 -17.42 3.80 8.48
N ALA A 173 -18.25 3.61 9.51
CA ALA A 173 -19.43 2.74 9.45
C ALA A 173 -20.36 3.14 8.28
N LYS A 174 -20.44 4.44 7.98
CA LYS A 174 -21.22 4.96 6.84
C LYS A 174 -20.66 4.49 5.50
N SER A 175 -19.34 4.30 5.37
CA SER A 175 -18.80 3.72 4.13
C SER A 175 -19.38 2.32 3.84
N GLY A 176 -19.84 1.59 4.86
CA GLY A 176 -20.54 0.31 4.75
C GLY A 176 -21.92 0.35 4.10
N GLU A 177 -22.56 1.53 4.01
CA GLU A 177 -23.91 1.67 3.43
C GLU A 177 -23.89 2.00 1.93
N SER A 178 -22.71 2.19 1.33
CA SER A 178 -22.61 2.37 -0.13
C SER A 178 -23.07 1.11 -0.87
N GLU A 179 -23.59 1.26 -2.09
CA GLU A 179 -24.06 0.12 -2.89
C GLU A 179 -22.95 -0.91 -3.16
N TRP A 180 -21.72 -0.44 -3.35
CA TRP A 180 -20.55 -1.32 -3.42
C TRP A 180 -20.38 -2.15 -2.15
N SER A 181 -20.44 -1.51 -0.98
CA SER A 181 -20.28 -2.18 0.31
C SER A 181 -21.39 -3.20 0.54
N LYS A 182 -22.65 -2.85 0.30
CA LYS A 182 -23.77 -3.79 0.42
C LYS A 182 -23.57 -5.03 -0.45
N LYS A 183 -23.10 -4.85 -1.70
CA LYS A 183 -22.84 -5.94 -2.65
C LYS A 183 -21.70 -6.86 -2.20
N ASN A 184 -20.60 -6.31 -1.69
CA ASN A 184 -19.38 -7.06 -1.44
C ASN A 184 -19.26 -7.56 0.02
N MET A 185 -19.82 -6.83 0.99
CA MET A 185 -19.78 -7.20 2.41
C MET A 185 -20.60 -8.46 2.71
N ALA A 186 -21.67 -8.74 1.96
CA ALA A 186 -22.47 -9.96 2.13
C ALA A 186 -21.67 -11.26 1.87
N ALA A 187 -20.59 -11.18 1.10
CA ALA A 187 -19.70 -12.30 0.79
C ALA A 187 -18.39 -12.29 1.62
N MET A 188 -18.25 -11.35 2.56
CA MET A 188 -17.05 -11.19 3.37
C MET A 188 -16.95 -12.33 4.38
N LYS A 189 -15.86 -13.11 4.30
CA LYS A 189 -15.58 -14.23 5.22
C LYS A 189 -14.61 -13.85 6.33
N GLU A 190 -13.70 -12.93 6.04
CA GLU A 190 -12.64 -12.49 6.94
C GLU A 190 -12.34 -11.02 6.66
N THR A 191 -11.90 -10.30 7.69
CA THR A 191 -11.43 -8.92 7.59
C THR A 191 -10.12 -8.79 8.35
N GLN A 192 -9.14 -8.14 7.72
CA GLN A 192 -7.89 -7.76 8.34
C GLN A 192 -7.84 -6.23 8.37
N ILE A 193 -7.61 -5.65 9.55
CA ILE A 193 -7.61 -4.20 9.75
C ILE A 193 -6.28 -3.83 10.40
N ALA A 194 -5.63 -2.80 9.84
CA ALA A 194 -4.46 -2.18 10.43
C ALA A 194 -4.53 -0.68 10.21
N ILE A 195 -4.11 0.10 11.21
CA ILE A 195 -4.11 1.55 11.16
C ILE A 195 -2.68 2.04 11.03
N PHE A 196 -2.44 2.91 10.05
CA PHE A 196 -1.12 3.45 9.78
C PHE A 196 -1.11 4.98 9.84
N LYS A 197 -0.04 5.54 10.39
CA LYS A 197 0.29 6.96 10.33
C LYS A 197 1.18 7.24 9.13
N LYS A 198 0.86 8.28 8.36
CA LYS A 198 1.72 8.75 7.25
C LYS A 198 3.03 9.30 7.81
N LEU A 199 4.15 8.79 7.30
CA LEU A 199 5.48 9.29 7.61
C LEU A 199 5.93 10.35 6.60
N SER A 200 5.73 10.07 5.30
CA SER A 200 6.15 10.96 4.22
C SER A 200 5.32 10.74 2.95
N GLN A 201 5.28 11.78 2.12
CA GLN A 201 4.63 11.81 0.82
C GLN A 201 5.62 12.40 -0.20
N PHE A 202 5.68 11.80 -1.38
CA PHE A 202 6.55 12.20 -2.47
C PHE A 202 5.74 12.30 -3.75
N THR A 203 6.09 13.28 -4.58
CA THR A 203 5.54 13.50 -5.93
C THR A 203 6.70 13.84 -6.85
N LYS A 204 6.68 13.26 -8.06
CA LYS A 204 7.67 13.50 -9.12
C LYS A 204 7.49 14.85 -9.78
#